data_AF-A0A7C1MJQ5-F1
#
_entry.id   AF-A0A7C1MJQ5-F1
#
_cell.length_a   1.000
_cell.length_b   1.000
_cell.length_c   1.000
_cell.angle_alpha   90.00
_cell.angle_beta   90.00
_cell.angle_gamma   90.00
#
_symmetry.space_group_name_H-M   'P 1'
#
loop_
_entity.id
_entity.type
_entity.pdbx_description
1 polymer ?
#
loop_
_entity_poly.entity_id
_entity_poly.type
_entity_poly.pdbx_seq_one_letter_code
_entity_poly.pdbx_strand_id
1 'polypeptide(L)'
;MNNTAKISVMLVLLLTSAILHAYEIDTHDALSQKTAECSVMAQDAFMKGLGWVPIKKTGSDYTFVRELLTAGSSRSRSHTTQELIGWGAEYEDDIASIKRPLRHFFDPLRNEPLNAFGITLGLTDTSPNWATEDGKPAAGKKQQDITGQSNSFFDANKMMLDAASEPIKSKRKENWGMLFQTLGMVIHHIQDMAQPQHVRNDAHCNGKEEGVACYGFHNPSYYEKYTDGNRVSILGNFNCSSYPQLDLRFFSTARDFWLTENGNGRGMAEFTNRNFVSAGTNFRRSLFL
;
A
#
# COMPACT_ATOMS: atom_id res chain seq x y z
N MET A 1 -18.62 3.66 42.18
CA MET A 1 -18.92 2.92 40.92
C MET A 1 -18.31 1.54 41.03
N ASN A 2 -19.12 0.49 40.90
CA ASN A 2 -18.75 -0.90 41.19
C ASN A 2 -17.84 -1.47 40.07
N ASN A 3 -16.86 -2.31 40.42
CA ASN A 3 -15.83 -2.79 39.48
C ASN A 3 -16.40 -3.56 38.28
N THR A 4 -17.59 -4.15 38.43
CA THR A 4 -18.36 -4.78 37.34
C THR A 4 -18.84 -3.79 36.28
N ALA A 5 -19.20 -2.56 36.65
CA ALA A 5 -19.61 -1.54 35.67
C ALA A 5 -18.44 -1.02 34.82
N LYS A 6 -17.21 -1.02 35.35
CA LYS A 6 -16.00 -0.64 34.60
C LYS A 6 -15.62 -1.70 33.55
N ILE A 7 -15.80 -2.97 33.88
CA ILE A 7 -15.51 -4.10 32.96
C ILE A 7 -16.55 -4.17 31.85
N SER A 8 -17.85 -3.95 32.15
CA SER A 8 -18.89 -3.93 31.12
C SER A 8 -18.76 -2.74 30.16
N VAL A 9 -18.35 -1.57 30.63
CA VAL A 9 -18.09 -0.41 29.75
C VAL A 9 -16.85 -0.65 28.88
N MET A 10 -15.77 -1.25 29.40
CA MET A 10 -14.63 -1.65 28.55
C MET A 10 -14.98 -2.75 27.54
N LEU A 11 -15.82 -3.74 27.90
CA LEU A 11 -16.23 -4.79 26.96
C LEU A 11 -17.15 -4.27 25.85
N VAL A 12 -18.03 -3.31 26.16
CA VAL A 12 -18.91 -2.66 25.16
C VAL A 12 -18.10 -1.71 24.26
N LEU A 13 -17.06 -1.03 24.78
CA LEU A 13 -16.10 -0.26 23.98
C LEU A 13 -15.17 -1.15 23.12
N LEU A 14 -14.87 -2.38 23.56
CA LEU A 14 -14.09 -3.36 22.80
C LEU A 14 -14.92 -4.05 21.69
N LEU A 15 -16.25 -4.09 21.81
CA LEU A 15 -17.15 -4.58 20.76
C LEU A 15 -17.49 -3.51 19.70
N THR A 16 -17.15 -2.25 19.96
CA THR A 16 -17.21 -1.15 18.98
C THR A 16 -15.79 -0.88 18.47
N SER A 17 -15.18 -1.84 17.79
CA SER A 17 -13.95 -1.58 17.03
C SER A 17 -14.30 -0.61 15.90
N ALA A 18 -14.00 0.67 16.10
CA ALA A 18 -13.97 1.64 15.02
C ALA A 18 -13.00 1.11 13.97
N ILE A 19 -13.50 0.84 12.76
CA ILE A 19 -12.63 0.39 11.67
C ILE A 19 -11.98 1.66 11.10
N LEU A 20 -10.65 1.71 11.24
CA LEU A 20 -9.82 2.84 10.83
C LEU A 20 -9.21 2.47 9.48
N HIS A 21 -9.52 3.23 8.44
CA HIS A 21 -9.15 2.97 7.06
C HIS A 21 -8.67 4.25 6.38
N ALA A 22 -7.44 4.22 5.89
CA ALA A 22 -7.05 5.04 4.75
C ALA A 22 -7.74 4.49 3.50
N TYR A 23 -8.29 5.34 2.63
CA TYR A 23 -9.06 4.84 1.49
C TYR A 23 -9.00 5.81 0.31
N GLU A 24 -8.28 5.46 -0.75
CA GLU A 24 -8.29 6.22 -2.00
C GLU A 24 -7.93 5.37 -3.23
N ILE A 25 -8.86 4.48 -3.57
CA ILE A 25 -8.78 3.48 -4.67
C ILE A 25 -8.21 4.06 -5.99
N ASP A 26 -8.82 5.11 -6.54
CA ASP A 26 -8.48 5.60 -7.90
C ASP A 26 -7.10 6.27 -8.00
N THR A 27 -6.59 6.82 -6.89
CA THR A 27 -5.31 7.55 -6.89
C THR A 27 -4.13 6.61 -6.93
N HIS A 28 -4.18 5.53 -6.15
CA HIS A 28 -3.17 4.50 -6.16
C HIS A 28 -3.08 3.80 -7.53
N ASP A 29 -4.21 3.53 -8.18
CA ASP A 29 -4.26 3.00 -9.56
C ASP A 29 -3.50 3.91 -10.53
N ALA A 30 -3.95 5.16 -10.64
CA ALA A 30 -3.42 6.10 -11.62
C ALA A 30 -1.94 6.44 -11.40
N LEU A 31 -1.51 6.61 -10.14
CA LEU A 31 -0.12 6.89 -9.80
C LEU A 31 0.78 5.68 -10.11
N SER A 32 0.32 4.46 -9.84
CA SER A 32 1.06 3.22 -10.12
C SER A 32 1.21 2.97 -11.62
N GLN A 33 0.15 3.21 -12.41
CA GLN A 33 0.24 3.16 -13.87
C GLN A 33 1.22 4.19 -14.44
N LYS A 34 1.24 5.42 -13.90
CA LYS A 34 2.16 6.49 -14.33
C LYS A 34 3.60 6.19 -13.97
N THR A 35 3.85 5.73 -12.75
CA THR A 35 5.21 5.36 -12.30
C THR A 35 5.77 4.17 -13.09
N ALA A 36 4.94 3.20 -13.46
CA ALA A 36 5.35 2.12 -14.36
C ALA A 36 5.86 2.65 -15.72
N GLU A 37 5.20 3.66 -16.31
CA GLU A 37 5.64 4.33 -17.55
C GLU A 37 6.97 5.08 -17.40
N CYS A 38 7.27 5.56 -16.20
CA CYS A 38 8.51 6.29 -15.93
C CYS A 38 9.67 5.38 -15.49
N SER A 39 9.40 4.10 -15.30
CA SER A 39 10.37 3.12 -14.82
C SER A 39 11.10 2.39 -15.96
N VAL A 40 12.04 1.53 -15.60
CA VAL A 40 12.68 0.60 -16.53
C VAL A 40 11.68 -0.33 -17.24
N MET A 41 10.48 -0.55 -16.68
CA MET A 41 9.45 -1.38 -17.30
C MET A 41 8.87 -0.78 -18.59
N ALA A 42 8.98 0.53 -18.79
CA ALA A 42 8.61 1.16 -20.06
C ALA A 42 9.61 0.86 -21.18
N GLN A 43 10.79 0.32 -20.86
CA GLN A 43 11.82 0.01 -21.83
C GLN A 43 11.59 -1.39 -22.41
N ASP A 44 11.29 -1.45 -23.70
CA ASP A 44 11.11 -2.69 -24.46
C ASP A 44 12.23 -3.71 -24.25
N ALA A 45 13.48 -3.25 -24.24
CA ALA A 45 14.65 -4.10 -24.08
C ALA A 45 14.69 -4.76 -22.69
N PHE A 46 14.34 -4.01 -21.64
CA PHE A 46 14.25 -4.53 -20.28
C PHE A 46 13.15 -5.58 -20.15
N MET A 47 11.94 -5.27 -20.61
CA MET A 47 10.81 -6.20 -20.54
C MET A 47 11.06 -7.49 -21.34
N LYS A 48 11.63 -7.38 -22.55
CA LYS A 48 12.03 -8.54 -23.35
C LYS A 48 13.15 -9.34 -22.69
N GLY A 49 14.08 -8.68 -22.02
CA GLY A 49 15.15 -9.32 -21.23
C GLY A 49 14.61 -10.13 -20.05
N LEU A 50 13.51 -9.68 -19.44
CA LEU A 50 12.77 -10.44 -18.43
C LEU A 50 11.95 -11.61 -19.02
N GLY A 51 11.86 -11.72 -20.35
CA GLY A 51 11.03 -12.72 -21.03
C GLY A 51 9.56 -12.31 -21.16
N TRP A 52 9.25 -11.02 -21.01
CA TRP A 52 7.89 -10.49 -21.13
C TRP A 52 7.76 -9.45 -22.26
N VAL A 53 6.52 -9.01 -22.51
CA VAL A 53 6.17 -8.04 -23.55
C VAL A 53 6.14 -6.60 -22.99
N PRO A 54 6.15 -5.57 -23.85
CA PRO A 54 5.98 -4.18 -23.40
C PRO A 54 4.71 -4.00 -22.55
N ILE A 55 4.76 -3.13 -21.55
CA ILE A 55 3.72 -3.03 -20.50
C ILE A 55 2.31 -2.68 -21.00
N LYS A 56 2.21 -2.05 -22.18
CA LYS A 56 0.94 -1.68 -22.84
C LYS A 56 0.48 -2.70 -23.89
N LYS A 57 1.18 -3.83 -24.04
CA LYS A 57 0.85 -4.84 -25.04
C LYS A 57 -0.51 -5.45 -24.73
N THR A 58 -1.38 -5.47 -25.73
CA THR A 58 -2.70 -6.08 -25.67
C THR A 58 -2.71 -7.48 -26.31
N GLY A 59 -3.79 -8.23 -26.08
CA GLY A 59 -4.02 -9.57 -26.62
C GLY A 59 -4.18 -10.61 -25.52
N SER A 60 -4.97 -11.66 -25.80
CA SER A 60 -5.37 -12.67 -24.80
C SER A 60 -4.21 -13.39 -24.12
N ASP A 61 -3.02 -13.44 -24.73
CA ASP A 61 -1.81 -14.04 -24.15
C ASP A 61 -1.06 -13.09 -23.19
N TYR A 62 -1.32 -11.78 -23.27
CA TYR A 62 -0.53 -10.74 -22.61
C TYR A 62 -1.34 -9.88 -21.64
N THR A 63 -2.66 -10.07 -21.60
CA THR A 63 -3.56 -9.40 -20.68
C THR A 63 -4.13 -10.36 -19.65
N PHE A 64 -4.62 -9.78 -18.55
CA PHE A 64 -5.03 -10.50 -17.35
C PHE A 64 -6.42 -10.08 -16.92
N VAL A 65 -7.31 -11.05 -16.72
CA VAL A 65 -8.66 -10.78 -16.27
C VAL A 65 -8.66 -10.64 -14.75
N ARG A 66 -9.23 -9.54 -14.25
CA ARG A 66 -9.50 -9.29 -12.82
C ARG A 66 -10.88 -8.70 -12.65
N GLU A 67 -11.46 -8.92 -11.47
CA GLU A 67 -12.74 -8.33 -11.08
C GLU A 67 -12.61 -6.82 -10.94
N LEU A 68 -13.71 -6.10 -11.20
CA LEU A 68 -13.79 -4.67 -10.91
C LEU A 68 -14.01 -4.49 -9.41
N LEU A 69 -13.21 -3.63 -8.78
CA LEU A 69 -13.22 -3.39 -7.34
C LEU A 69 -14.39 -2.49 -6.87
N THR A 70 -15.35 -2.23 -7.76
CA THR A 70 -16.61 -1.57 -7.40
C THR A 70 -17.48 -2.49 -6.53
N ALA A 71 -17.90 -2.01 -5.36
CA ALA A 71 -18.70 -2.73 -4.37
C ALA A 71 -19.80 -3.60 -5.02
N GLY A 72 -19.66 -4.92 -4.94
CA GLY A 72 -20.66 -5.90 -5.38
C GLY A 72 -20.71 -6.20 -6.88
N SER A 73 -19.77 -5.69 -7.69
CA SER A 73 -19.70 -6.04 -9.12
C SER A 73 -19.06 -7.41 -9.33
N SER A 74 -19.79 -8.35 -9.95
CA SER A 74 -19.22 -9.59 -10.49
C SER A 74 -18.59 -9.43 -11.88
N ARG A 75 -18.46 -8.19 -12.37
CA ARG A 75 -17.87 -7.91 -13.68
C ARG A 75 -16.36 -7.98 -13.58
N SER A 76 -15.73 -8.56 -14.60
CA SER A 76 -14.28 -8.55 -14.76
C SER A 76 -13.88 -7.73 -15.99
N ARG A 77 -12.69 -7.14 -15.95
CA ARG A 77 -12.05 -6.55 -17.13
C ARG A 77 -10.68 -7.17 -17.37
N SER A 78 -10.23 -7.11 -18.62
CA SER A 78 -8.90 -7.52 -19.03
C SER A 78 -7.95 -6.33 -18.89
N HIS A 79 -6.82 -6.53 -18.21
CA HIS A 79 -5.81 -5.52 -17.92
C HIS A 79 -4.53 -5.86 -18.70
N THR A 80 -3.91 -4.85 -19.32
CA THR A 80 -2.49 -4.89 -19.71
C THR A 80 -1.59 -5.01 -18.48
N THR A 81 -0.30 -5.28 -18.65
CA THR A 81 0.66 -5.28 -17.53
C THR A 81 0.64 -3.96 -16.77
N GLN A 82 0.58 -2.82 -17.47
CA GLN A 82 0.50 -1.51 -16.83
C GLN A 82 -0.77 -1.37 -15.98
N GLU A 83 -1.93 -1.64 -16.57
CA GLU A 83 -3.22 -1.54 -15.87
C GLU A 83 -3.32 -2.52 -14.70
N LEU A 84 -2.64 -3.68 -14.78
CA LEU A 84 -2.63 -4.66 -13.70
C LEU A 84 -1.78 -4.22 -12.49
N ILE A 85 -0.69 -3.48 -12.73
CA ILE A 85 0.09 -2.86 -11.64
C ILE A 85 -0.78 -1.80 -10.95
N GLY A 86 -1.49 -1.00 -11.73
CA GLY A 86 -2.46 -0.04 -11.22
C GLY A 86 -3.56 -0.69 -10.37
N TRP A 87 -4.26 -1.68 -10.95
CA TRP A 87 -5.28 -2.46 -10.26
C TRP A 87 -4.74 -3.16 -9.01
N GLY A 88 -3.50 -3.63 -9.02
CA GLY A 88 -2.87 -4.22 -7.84
C GLY A 88 -2.70 -3.24 -6.70
N ALA A 89 -2.34 -1.98 -6.99
CA ALA A 89 -2.26 -0.94 -5.97
C ALA A 89 -3.65 -0.64 -5.39
N GLU A 90 -4.65 -0.48 -6.26
CA GLU A 90 -6.06 -0.30 -5.88
C GLU A 90 -6.59 -1.45 -5.01
N TYR A 91 -6.24 -2.69 -5.35
CA TYR A 91 -6.66 -3.90 -4.63
C TYR A 91 -6.13 -3.99 -3.20
N GLU A 92 -4.99 -3.35 -2.90
CA GLU A 92 -4.46 -3.32 -1.53
C GLU A 92 -5.38 -2.53 -0.58
N ASP A 93 -6.13 -1.56 -1.12
CA ASP A 93 -7.18 -0.79 -0.42
C ASP A 93 -8.56 -1.48 -0.42
N ASP A 94 -8.72 -2.65 -1.05
CA ASP A 94 -10.03 -3.31 -1.21
C ASP A 94 -10.66 -3.68 0.14
N ILE A 95 -11.84 -3.11 0.37
CA ILE A 95 -12.69 -3.27 1.55
C ILE A 95 -13.10 -4.72 1.80
N ALA A 96 -13.21 -5.57 0.77
CA ALA A 96 -13.54 -6.98 0.95
C ALA A 96 -12.50 -7.70 1.83
N SER A 97 -11.26 -7.18 1.85
CA SER A 97 -10.15 -7.62 2.67
C SER A 97 -9.84 -6.57 3.74
N ILE A 98 -10.78 -6.28 4.66
CA ILE A 98 -10.65 -5.35 5.80
C ILE A 98 -9.32 -5.40 6.59
N LYS A 99 -8.53 -6.46 6.41
CA LYS A 99 -7.21 -6.68 7.02
C LYS A 99 -6.06 -5.94 6.32
N ARG A 100 -6.13 -5.73 5.00
CA ARG A 100 -5.04 -5.09 4.22
C ARG A 100 -4.91 -3.60 4.56
N PRO A 101 -5.99 -2.78 4.53
CA PRO A 101 -5.90 -1.35 4.90
C PRO A 101 -5.35 -1.07 6.30
N LEU A 102 -5.52 -2.00 7.26
CA LEU A 102 -4.96 -1.86 8.60
C LEU A 102 -3.42 -1.90 8.63
N ARG A 103 -2.79 -2.36 7.54
CA ARG A 103 -1.34 -2.47 7.37
C ARG A 103 -0.73 -1.25 6.67
N HIS A 104 -1.52 -0.22 6.38
CA HIS A 104 -1.10 0.93 5.55
C HIS A 104 -0.31 1.98 6.34
N PHE A 105 -0.22 1.81 7.67
CA PHE A 105 0.41 2.74 8.59
C PHE A 105 1.77 2.26 9.08
N PHE A 106 2.66 3.21 9.32
CA PHE A 106 3.96 2.97 9.93
C PHE A 106 4.53 4.26 10.53
N ASP A 107 4.66 4.33 11.85
CA ASP A 107 5.37 5.43 12.51
C ASP A 107 6.89 5.12 12.53
N PRO A 108 7.72 5.82 11.72
CA PRO A 108 9.15 5.56 11.66
C PRO A 108 9.92 6.03 12.90
N LEU A 109 9.34 6.90 13.75
CA LEU A 109 9.99 7.37 14.98
C LEU A 109 9.87 6.35 16.11
N ARG A 110 8.77 5.60 16.13
CA ARG A 110 8.50 4.57 17.15
C ARG A 110 8.68 3.15 16.64
N ASN A 111 8.83 2.99 15.33
CA ASN A 111 8.81 1.70 14.64
C ASN A 111 7.55 0.90 14.98
N GLU A 112 6.39 1.56 14.90
CA GLU A 112 5.09 1.00 15.28
C GLU A 112 4.13 0.92 14.07
N PRO A 113 3.26 -0.11 14.02
CA PRO A 113 2.15 -0.15 13.08
C PRO A 113 1.05 0.84 13.50
N LEU A 114 -0.12 0.79 12.84
CA LEU A 114 -1.30 1.55 13.26
C LEU A 114 -1.57 1.34 14.76
N ASN A 115 -1.49 2.44 15.49
CA ASN A 115 -1.77 2.52 16.92
C ASN A 115 -2.75 3.67 17.14
N ALA A 116 -3.99 3.34 17.46
CA ALA A 116 -5.01 4.34 17.77
C ALA A 116 -5.25 4.35 19.28
N PHE A 117 -5.06 5.51 19.91
CA PHE A 117 -5.28 5.72 21.35
C PHE A 117 -4.45 4.80 22.26
N GLY A 118 -3.27 4.37 21.83
CA GLY A 118 -2.42 3.45 22.60
C GLY A 118 -2.81 1.98 22.47
N ILE A 119 -3.73 1.66 21.55
CA ILE A 119 -4.18 0.29 21.27
C ILE A 119 -3.74 -0.10 19.86
N THR A 120 -2.87 -1.11 19.78
CA THR A 120 -2.60 -1.85 18.55
C THR A 120 -3.71 -2.89 18.40
N LEU A 121 -4.55 -2.80 17.37
CA LEU A 121 -5.73 -3.66 17.17
C LEU A 121 -5.34 -5.10 16.75
N GLY A 122 -4.49 -5.78 17.53
CA GLY A 122 -3.89 -7.06 17.16
C GLY A 122 -2.91 -6.97 15.98
N LEU A 123 -2.56 -5.76 15.56
CA LEU A 123 -1.64 -5.51 14.45
C LEU A 123 -0.19 -5.62 14.95
N THR A 124 0.51 -6.65 14.49
CA THR A 124 1.92 -6.91 14.82
C THR A 124 2.92 -6.38 13.79
N ASP A 125 2.49 -6.24 12.54
CA ASP A 125 3.35 -5.93 11.41
C ASP A 125 3.09 -4.52 10.88
N THR A 126 4.18 -3.78 10.67
CA THR A 126 4.21 -2.46 10.05
C THR A 126 4.01 -2.55 8.54
N SER A 127 3.62 -1.45 7.90
CA SER A 127 3.53 -1.38 6.43
C SER A 127 4.76 -1.95 5.71
N PRO A 128 6.00 -1.54 6.01
CA PRO A 128 7.16 -2.13 5.34
C PRO A 128 7.33 -3.64 5.61
N ASN A 129 7.05 -4.14 6.83
CA ASN A 129 7.12 -5.58 7.11
C ASN A 129 6.08 -6.37 6.32
N TRP A 130 4.86 -5.84 6.25
CA TRP A 130 3.79 -6.42 5.46
C TRP A 130 4.17 -6.45 3.98
N ALA A 131 4.68 -5.33 3.44
CA ALA A 131 5.06 -5.23 2.03
C ALA A 131 6.26 -6.10 1.64
N THR A 132 7.23 -6.36 2.53
CA THR A 132 8.48 -7.03 2.15
C THR A 132 8.70 -8.44 2.72
N GLU A 133 8.12 -8.78 3.87
CA GLU A 133 8.34 -10.05 4.59
C GLU A 133 9.82 -10.42 4.87
N ASP A 134 10.71 -9.43 4.87
CA ASP A 134 12.16 -9.61 5.11
C ASP A 134 12.55 -9.74 6.61
N GLY A 135 11.55 -9.76 7.50
CA GLY A 135 11.74 -9.72 8.95
C GLY A 135 12.18 -8.33 9.44
N LYS A 136 11.82 -7.98 10.68
CA LYS A 136 12.05 -6.66 11.32
C LYS A 136 13.30 -5.89 10.84
N PRO A 137 13.26 -4.52 10.83
CA PRO A 137 14.30 -3.65 10.27
C PRO A 137 15.72 -3.77 10.84
N ALA A 138 15.96 -4.62 11.83
CA ALA A 138 17.30 -4.97 12.30
C ALA A 138 17.74 -6.30 11.66
N ALA A 139 18.42 -6.17 10.51
CA ALA A 139 19.34 -7.12 9.88
C ALA A 139 19.09 -8.64 10.05
N GLY A 140 18.78 -9.30 8.92
CA GLY A 140 19.27 -10.66 8.66
C GLY A 140 18.38 -11.83 9.08
N LYS A 141 17.07 -11.64 9.26
CA LYS A 141 16.15 -12.79 9.45
C LYS A 141 15.63 -13.33 8.12
N LYS A 142 15.47 -14.66 8.07
CA LYS A 142 14.79 -15.39 6.99
C LYS A 142 13.32 -14.95 6.90
N GLN A 143 12.70 -15.14 5.74
CA GLN A 143 11.28 -14.87 5.44
C GLN A 143 10.40 -14.98 6.69
N GLN A 144 9.74 -13.89 7.05
CA GLN A 144 8.72 -13.90 8.10
C GLN A 144 7.41 -14.35 7.46
N ASP A 145 6.86 -15.49 7.89
CA ASP A 145 5.51 -15.90 7.51
C ASP A 145 4.51 -15.01 8.27
N ILE A 146 3.91 -14.05 7.56
CA ILE A 146 2.88 -13.18 8.12
C ILE A 146 1.51 -13.76 7.77
N THR A 147 0.77 -14.19 8.80
CA THR A 147 -0.54 -14.81 8.61
C THR A 147 -1.49 -13.90 7.82
N GLY A 148 -1.97 -14.40 6.68
CA GLY A 148 -2.89 -13.70 5.81
C GLY A 148 -2.22 -12.71 4.85
N GLN A 149 -0.89 -12.61 4.86
CA GLN A 149 -0.17 -11.96 3.79
C GLN A 149 -0.02 -12.92 2.60
N SER A 150 -0.30 -12.39 1.43
CA SER A 150 0.08 -12.91 0.13
C SER A 150 0.40 -11.68 -0.72
N ASN A 151 1.35 -11.77 -1.65
CA ASN A 151 1.76 -10.65 -2.50
C ASN A 151 2.68 -9.65 -1.80
N SER A 152 3.65 -10.13 -1.04
CA SER A 152 4.80 -9.32 -0.61
C SER A 152 5.88 -9.25 -1.69
N PHE A 153 6.90 -8.41 -1.48
CA PHE A 153 8.12 -8.40 -2.30
C PHE A 153 8.84 -9.75 -2.27
N PHE A 154 8.78 -10.48 -1.15
CA PHE A 154 9.32 -11.84 -1.09
C PHE A 154 8.57 -12.77 -2.05
N ASP A 155 7.23 -12.75 -2.02
CA ASP A 155 6.40 -13.53 -2.93
C ASP A 155 6.65 -13.17 -4.40
N ALA A 156 6.83 -11.88 -4.69
CA ALA A 156 7.14 -11.38 -6.04
C ALA A 156 8.39 -12.05 -6.63
N ASN A 157 9.45 -12.26 -5.82
CA ASN A 157 10.66 -12.93 -6.29
C ASN A 157 10.39 -14.38 -6.70
N LYS A 158 9.55 -15.09 -5.93
CA LYS A 158 9.11 -16.44 -6.29
C LYS A 158 8.24 -16.43 -7.55
N MET A 159 7.27 -15.51 -7.64
CA MET A 159 6.40 -15.37 -8.81
C MET A 159 7.22 -15.10 -10.07
N MET A 160 8.26 -14.27 -10.00
CA MET A 160 9.15 -14.01 -11.13
C MET A 160 9.90 -15.27 -11.58
N LEU A 161 10.43 -16.05 -10.64
CA LEU A 161 11.10 -17.31 -10.96
C LEU A 161 10.13 -18.32 -11.59
N ASP A 162 8.94 -18.49 -11.02
CA ASP A 162 7.92 -19.42 -11.51
C ASP A 162 7.40 -18.97 -12.89
N ALA A 163 7.22 -17.67 -13.10
CA ALA A 163 6.82 -17.09 -14.39
C ALA A 163 7.82 -17.39 -15.51
N ALA A 164 9.12 -17.48 -15.19
CA ALA A 164 10.17 -17.81 -16.13
C ALA A 164 10.38 -19.34 -16.31
N SER A 165 10.12 -20.14 -15.28
CA SER A 165 10.58 -21.54 -15.21
C SER A 165 9.47 -22.60 -15.25
N GLU A 166 8.22 -22.25 -14.95
CA GLU A 166 7.11 -23.22 -14.93
C GLU A 166 6.98 -23.93 -16.30
N PRO A 167 6.83 -25.26 -16.35
CA PRO A 167 6.76 -26.00 -17.61
C PRO A 167 5.49 -25.69 -18.41
N ILE A 168 4.40 -25.36 -17.73
CA ILE A 168 3.09 -25.13 -18.34
C ILE A 168 2.92 -23.64 -18.69
N LYS A 169 2.66 -23.33 -19.97
CA LYS A 169 2.50 -21.94 -20.47
C LYS A 169 1.45 -21.15 -19.67
N SER A 170 0.32 -21.76 -19.34
CA SER A 170 -0.74 -21.09 -18.57
C SER A 170 -0.31 -20.74 -17.14
N LYS A 171 0.44 -21.62 -16.47
CA LYS A 171 1.02 -21.33 -15.14
C LYS A 171 2.07 -20.22 -15.18
N ARG A 172 2.92 -20.19 -16.22
CA ARG A 172 3.83 -19.06 -16.43
C ARG A 172 3.07 -17.75 -16.55
N LYS A 173 2.01 -17.73 -17.35
CA LYS A 173 1.15 -16.56 -17.52
C LYS A 173 0.49 -16.16 -16.20
N GLU A 174 -0.05 -17.11 -15.44
CA GLU A 174 -0.63 -16.84 -14.12
C GLU A 174 0.37 -16.17 -13.18
N ASN A 175 1.59 -16.69 -13.10
CA ASN A 175 2.66 -16.12 -12.29
C ASN A 175 3.10 -14.73 -12.78
N TRP A 176 3.13 -14.46 -14.09
CA TRP A 176 3.34 -13.11 -14.61
C TRP A 176 2.24 -12.15 -14.14
N GLY A 177 0.97 -12.60 -14.20
CA GLY A 177 -0.15 -11.80 -13.72
C GLY A 177 -0.04 -11.50 -12.22
N MET A 178 0.26 -12.52 -11.42
CA MET A 178 0.46 -12.36 -9.98
C MET A 178 1.65 -11.46 -9.66
N LEU A 179 2.77 -11.59 -10.37
CA LEU A 179 3.93 -10.71 -10.19
C LEU A 179 3.56 -9.23 -10.40
N PHE A 180 2.91 -8.89 -11.51
CA PHE A 180 2.59 -7.50 -11.83
C PHE A 180 1.54 -6.91 -10.88
N GLN A 181 0.54 -7.70 -10.49
CA GLN A 181 -0.40 -7.30 -9.44
C GLN A 181 0.32 -7.05 -8.11
N THR A 182 1.20 -7.98 -7.69
CA THR A 182 2.00 -7.86 -6.47
C THR A 182 2.88 -6.62 -6.48
N LEU A 183 3.50 -6.27 -7.62
CA LEU A 183 4.27 -5.04 -7.73
C LEU A 183 3.39 -3.81 -7.43
N GLY A 184 2.15 -3.79 -7.91
CA GLY A 184 1.17 -2.75 -7.55
C GLY A 184 0.92 -2.68 -6.04
N MET A 185 0.64 -3.81 -5.42
CA MET A 185 0.38 -3.92 -3.97
C MET A 185 1.59 -3.48 -3.12
N VAL A 186 2.82 -3.80 -3.55
CA VAL A 186 4.04 -3.34 -2.86
C VAL A 186 4.26 -1.84 -3.06
N ILE A 187 4.02 -1.32 -4.27
CA ILE A 187 4.12 0.12 -4.58
C ILE A 187 3.11 0.94 -3.76
N HIS A 188 1.88 0.42 -3.58
CA HIS A 188 0.86 1.02 -2.73
C HIS A 188 1.41 1.41 -1.36
N HIS A 189 2.09 0.48 -0.68
CA HIS A 189 2.69 0.76 0.62
C HIS A 189 3.80 1.81 0.59
N ILE A 190 4.52 2.00 -0.52
CA ILE A 190 5.48 3.12 -0.66
C ILE A 190 4.71 4.45 -0.78
N GLN A 191 3.63 4.46 -1.57
CA GLN A 191 2.78 5.63 -1.77
C GLN A 191 2.13 6.08 -0.45
N ASP A 192 1.67 5.12 0.36
CA ASP A 192 1.17 5.39 1.71
C ASP A 192 2.22 6.04 2.61
N MET A 193 3.49 5.68 2.48
CA MET A 193 4.55 6.34 3.25
C MET A 193 4.80 7.78 2.80
N ALA A 194 4.32 8.19 1.61
CA ALA A 194 4.29 9.58 1.19
C ALA A 194 3.10 10.35 1.78
N GLN A 195 2.18 9.66 2.44
CA GLN A 195 0.97 10.23 3.05
C GLN A 195 1.25 10.62 4.52
N PRO A 196 1.19 11.93 4.90
CA PRO A 196 1.60 12.39 6.23
C PRO A 196 0.86 11.80 7.43
N GLN A 197 -0.39 11.36 7.25
CA GLN A 197 -1.21 10.72 8.28
C GLN A 197 -0.85 9.24 8.48
N HIS A 198 -0.46 8.51 7.42
CA HIS A 198 -0.05 7.10 7.51
C HIS A 198 1.25 6.94 8.28
N VAL A 199 2.17 7.91 8.13
CA VAL A 199 3.48 7.89 8.81
C VAL A 199 3.46 8.48 10.22
N ARG A 200 2.28 8.89 10.72
CA ARG A 200 2.10 9.48 12.06
C ARG A 200 1.04 8.77 12.89
N ASN A 201 0.50 7.66 12.39
CA ASN A 201 -0.63 6.99 13.02
C ASN A 201 -1.85 7.91 13.21
N ASP A 202 -2.05 8.88 12.30
CA ASP A 202 -3.26 9.70 12.27
C ASP A 202 -4.37 8.92 11.58
N ALA A 203 -4.96 7.99 12.31
CA ALA A 203 -6.00 7.11 11.81
C ALA A 203 -7.21 7.91 11.28
N HIS A 204 -7.70 7.53 10.11
CA HIS A 204 -8.82 8.16 9.41
C HIS A 204 -9.76 7.09 8.86
N CYS A 205 -10.94 7.50 8.39
CA CYS A 205 -11.95 6.59 7.84
C CYS A 205 -12.93 7.36 6.93
N ASN A 206 -13.03 6.96 5.65
CA ASN A 206 -13.76 7.72 4.63
C ASN A 206 -15.29 7.51 4.61
N GLY A 207 -15.84 6.59 5.42
CA GLY A 207 -17.24 6.54 5.93
C GLY A 207 -18.41 6.63 4.97
N LYS A 208 -18.17 6.74 3.67
CA LYS A 208 -19.17 6.85 2.61
C LYS A 208 -19.20 5.64 1.70
N GLU A 209 -18.28 4.70 1.88
CA GLU A 209 -18.22 3.47 1.09
C GLU A 209 -19.19 2.42 1.64
N GLU A 210 -19.93 1.79 0.73
CA GLU A 210 -20.92 0.77 1.05
C GLU A 210 -20.23 -0.43 1.73
N GLY A 211 -20.56 -0.69 2.99
CA GLY A 211 -19.92 -1.73 3.82
C GLY A 211 -18.87 -1.21 4.82
N VAL A 212 -18.45 0.07 4.76
CA VAL A 212 -17.55 0.67 5.77
C VAL A 212 -18.36 1.31 6.88
N ALA A 213 -18.39 0.68 8.05
CA ALA A 213 -18.98 1.29 9.24
C ALA A 213 -17.91 2.06 10.05
N CYS A 214 -17.69 3.34 9.71
CA CYS A 214 -16.95 4.27 10.57
C CYS A 214 -17.84 4.69 11.76
N TYR A 215 -18.11 3.79 12.71
CA TYR A 215 -19.02 4.02 13.85
C TYR A 215 -18.60 5.23 14.72
N GLY A 216 -19.01 6.44 14.34
CA GLY A 216 -18.75 7.68 15.10
C GLY A 216 -17.36 8.31 14.89
N PHE A 217 -16.53 7.76 13.99
CA PHE A 217 -15.14 8.19 13.75
C PHE A 217 -14.85 8.53 12.29
N HIS A 218 -15.86 8.95 11.53
CA HIS A 218 -15.66 9.48 10.18
C HIS A 218 -14.78 10.73 10.24
N ASN A 219 -13.51 10.55 9.93
CA ASN A 219 -12.50 11.61 9.89
C ASN A 219 -11.68 11.38 8.62
N PRO A 220 -12.21 11.70 7.43
CA PRO A 220 -11.52 11.43 6.18
C PRO A 220 -10.20 12.20 6.11
N SER A 221 -9.19 11.63 5.45
CA SER A 221 -7.93 12.34 5.22
C SER A 221 -8.16 13.54 4.30
N TYR A 222 -7.74 14.72 4.75
CA TYR A 222 -7.83 15.94 3.94
C TYR A 222 -6.88 15.88 2.75
N TYR A 223 -5.71 15.26 2.92
CA TYR A 223 -4.72 15.10 1.86
C TYR A 223 -5.22 14.13 0.80
N GLU A 224 -5.80 13.00 1.21
CA GLU A 224 -6.38 12.02 0.27
C GLU A 224 -7.51 12.67 -0.52
N LYS A 225 -8.49 13.24 0.18
CA LYS A 225 -9.63 13.91 -0.46
C LYS A 225 -9.23 15.02 -1.43
N TYR A 226 -8.20 15.80 -1.08
CA TYR A 226 -7.70 16.84 -1.97
C TYR A 226 -6.99 16.23 -3.19
N THR A 227 -6.18 15.20 -2.98
CA THR A 227 -5.42 14.54 -4.05
C THR A 227 -6.36 13.89 -5.04
N ASP A 228 -7.39 13.16 -4.59
CA ASP A 228 -8.39 12.53 -5.45
C ASP A 228 -9.09 13.58 -6.33
N GLY A 229 -9.62 14.62 -5.69
CA GLY A 229 -10.36 15.68 -6.38
C GLY A 229 -9.51 16.49 -7.37
N ASN A 230 -8.17 16.44 -7.26
CA ASN A 230 -7.23 17.15 -8.13
C ASN A 230 -6.32 16.21 -8.93
N ARG A 231 -6.55 14.89 -8.88
CA ARG A 231 -5.65 13.86 -9.38
C ARG A 231 -5.27 14.05 -10.84
N VAL A 232 -6.25 14.38 -11.68
CA VAL A 232 -6.03 14.64 -13.12
C VAL A 232 -5.03 15.78 -13.33
N SER A 233 -5.13 16.85 -12.55
CA SER A 233 -4.21 17.99 -12.64
C SER A 233 -2.82 17.66 -12.07
N ILE A 234 -2.78 16.92 -10.96
CA ILE A 234 -1.52 16.51 -10.31
C ILE A 234 -0.73 15.58 -11.23
N LEU A 235 -1.38 14.52 -11.73
CA LEU A 235 -0.76 13.54 -12.62
C LEU A 235 -0.58 14.03 -14.05
N GLY A 236 -1.40 15.00 -14.50
CA GLY A 236 -1.26 15.61 -15.83
C GLY A 236 0.06 16.38 -16.01
N ASN A 237 0.63 16.89 -14.91
CA ASN A 237 1.93 17.55 -14.90
C ASN A 237 3.09 16.62 -14.51
N PHE A 238 2.84 15.32 -14.40
CA PHE A 238 3.86 14.35 -14.01
C PHE A 238 4.92 14.18 -15.11
N ASN A 239 6.17 14.52 -14.81
CA ASN A 239 7.28 14.40 -15.74
C ASN A 239 8.29 13.34 -15.25
N CYS A 240 8.40 12.24 -15.98
CA CYS A 240 9.35 11.16 -15.67
C CYS A 240 10.81 11.64 -15.58
N SER A 241 11.18 12.69 -16.33
CA SER A 241 12.55 13.21 -16.34
C SER A 241 12.90 14.10 -15.14
N SER A 242 11.89 14.49 -14.33
CA SER A 242 12.09 15.31 -13.14
C SER A 242 12.60 14.54 -11.93
N TYR A 243 12.65 13.20 -11.99
CA TYR A 243 13.15 12.38 -10.89
C TYR A 243 14.62 12.00 -11.13
N PRO A 244 15.53 12.31 -10.20
CA PRO A 244 16.91 11.87 -10.30
C PRO A 244 16.97 10.34 -10.26
N GLN A 245 17.97 9.74 -10.92
CA GLN A 245 18.20 8.31 -10.78
C GLN A 245 18.41 7.97 -9.30
N LEU A 246 17.73 6.91 -8.86
CA LEU A 246 17.85 6.39 -7.50
C LEU A 246 19.31 5.96 -7.26
N ASP A 247 19.91 6.49 -6.20
CA ASP A 247 21.26 6.10 -5.82
C ASP A 247 21.21 4.80 -5.01
N LEU A 248 21.46 3.68 -5.69
CA LEU A 248 21.43 2.33 -5.13
C LEU A 248 22.47 2.09 -4.03
N ARG A 249 23.40 3.02 -3.80
CA ARG A 249 24.28 2.97 -2.62
C ARG A 249 23.52 3.23 -1.33
N PHE A 250 22.38 3.93 -1.41
CA PHE A 250 21.54 4.27 -0.27
C PHE A 250 20.20 3.52 -0.25
N PHE A 251 19.77 3.02 -1.40
CA PHE A 251 18.60 2.15 -1.56
C PHE A 251 19.06 0.77 -2.00
N SER A 252 19.74 0.08 -1.08
CA SER A 252 20.42 -1.19 -1.33
C SER A 252 19.51 -2.41 -1.16
N THR A 253 18.44 -2.25 -0.37
CA THR A 253 17.40 -3.25 -0.10
C THR A 253 16.02 -2.68 -0.41
N ALA A 254 15.02 -3.55 -0.61
CA ALA A 254 13.63 -3.11 -0.79
C ALA A 254 13.12 -2.28 0.41
N ARG A 255 13.59 -2.58 1.62
CA ARG A 255 13.23 -1.87 2.85
C ARG A 255 13.68 -0.42 2.88
N ASP A 256 14.81 -0.11 2.25
CA ASP A 256 15.38 1.25 2.24
C ASP A 256 14.43 2.29 1.63
N PHE A 257 13.48 1.87 0.79
CA PHE A 257 12.44 2.75 0.26
C PHE A 257 11.47 3.29 1.33
N TRP A 258 11.31 2.59 2.45
CA TRP A 258 10.51 3.05 3.60
C TRP A 258 11.39 3.69 4.67
N LEU A 259 12.47 3.00 5.04
CA LEU A 259 13.33 3.32 6.18
C LEU A 259 14.77 2.94 5.85
N THR A 260 15.67 3.92 5.84
CA THR A 260 17.10 3.64 5.58
C THR A 260 17.85 3.23 6.83
N GLU A 261 18.78 2.28 6.70
CA GLU A 261 19.71 1.96 7.79
C GLU A 261 20.46 3.24 8.25
N ASN A 262 20.58 3.40 9.57
CA ASN A 262 21.16 4.57 10.26
C ASN A 262 20.28 5.83 10.30
N GLY A 263 19.02 5.80 9.88
CA GLY A 263 18.06 6.86 10.18
C GLY A 263 18.36 8.20 9.49
N ASN A 264 19.02 8.13 8.32
CA ASN A 264 19.44 9.30 7.54
C ASN A 264 18.26 10.07 6.94
N GLY A 265 17.01 9.62 7.16
CA GLY A 265 15.81 10.35 6.80
C GLY A 265 15.45 10.28 5.32
N ARG A 266 15.99 9.29 4.60
CA ARG A 266 15.86 9.17 3.14
C ARG A 266 14.77 8.22 2.70
N GLY A 267 14.40 7.27 3.56
CA GLY A 267 13.24 6.43 3.30
C GLY A 267 11.98 7.28 3.27
N MET A 268 11.00 6.89 2.44
CA MET A 268 9.80 7.69 2.21
C MET A 268 9.06 7.97 3.52
N ALA A 269 8.99 6.99 4.43
CA ALA A 269 8.30 7.17 5.71
C ALA A 269 9.01 8.23 6.57
N GLU A 270 10.34 8.14 6.65
CA GLU A 270 11.15 9.10 7.41
C GLU A 270 11.06 10.50 6.82
N PHE A 271 11.18 10.61 5.49
CA PHE A 271 11.13 11.87 4.78
C PHE A 271 9.78 12.55 5.01
N THR A 272 8.68 11.82 4.85
CA THR A 272 7.33 12.34 5.01
C THR A 272 7.06 12.75 6.47
N ASN A 273 7.45 11.91 7.42
CA ASN A 273 7.28 12.19 8.85
C ASN A 273 8.12 13.38 9.33
N ARG A 274 9.26 13.69 8.70
CA ARG A 274 10.07 14.85 9.08
C ARG A 274 9.64 16.15 8.42
N ASN A 275 9.14 16.10 7.18
CA ASN A 275 9.02 17.30 6.34
C ASN A 275 7.59 17.84 6.18
N PHE A 276 6.56 17.01 6.39
CA PHE A 276 5.17 17.43 6.19
C PHE A 276 4.44 17.58 7.52
N VAL A 277 3.18 17.98 7.49
CA VAL A 277 2.31 18.05 8.67
C VAL A 277 1.10 17.15 8.44
N SER A 278 0.43 16.72 9.50
CA SER A 278 -0.80 15.95 9.41
C SER A 278 -1.88 16.52 10.33
N ALA A 279 -3.15 16.37 9.92
CA ALA A 279 -4.28 16.99 10.59
C ALA A 279 -4.45 16.50 12.05
N GLY A 280 -4.33 15.19 12.28
CA GLY A 280 -4.54 14.56 13.58
C GLY A 280 -3.38 14.74 14.57
N THR A 281 -2.17 15.05 14.10
CA THR A 281 -1.00 15.25 14.95
C THR A 281 -0.66 16.74 15.12
N ASN A 282 -0.59 17.53 14.05
CA ASN A 282 -0.10 18.91 14.11
C ASN A 282 -1.19 19.95 14.37
N PHE A 283 -2.44 19.68 13.95
CA PHE A 283 -3.54 20.66 13.99
C PHE A 283 -4.67 20.25 14.94
N ARG A 284 -4.37 19.50 15.99
CA ARG A 284 -5.34 19.09 17.00
C ARG A 284 -6.11 20.32 17.51
N ARG A 285 -7.42 20.35 17.29
CA ARG A 285 -8.28 21.24 18.06
C ARG A 285 -8.14 20.83 19.52
N SER A 286 -7.66 21.75 20.35
CA SER A 286 -7.81 21.64 21.78
C SER A 286 -9.29 21.40 22.09
N LEU A 287 -9.60 20.30 22.80
CA LEU A 287 -10.92 20.10 23.40
C LEU A 287 -11.17 21.04 24.59
N PHE A 288 -10.22 21.94 24.88
CA PHE A 288 -10.29 22.97 25.90
C PHE A 288 -9.88 24.33 25.31
N LEU A 289 -10.83 24.98 24.67
CA LEU A 289 -10.94 26.44 24.57
C LEU A 289 -12.40 26.80 24.81
#